data_AF-A0A846TEQ9-F1
#
_entry.id   AF-A0A846TEQ9-F1
#
_cell.length_a   1.000
_cell.length_b   1.000
_cell.length_c   1.000
_cell.angle_alpha   90.00
_cell.angle_beta   90.00
_cell.angle_gamma   90.00
#
_symmetry.space_group_name_H-M   'P 1'
#
loop_
_entity.id
_entity.type
_entity.pdbx_description
1 polymer ?
#
loop_
_entity_poly.entity_id
_entity_poly.type
_entity_poly.pdbx_seq_one_letter_code
_entity_poly.pdbx_strand_id
1 'polypeptide(L)'
;MASDSPALIRVEVAYARPDAQLIIPVEATEGATLEQVIIQSRIQERFPEINLNTAKVGIFGKISKLSVPVRNGDRVEIYRPLLADPKQVRKQRAAEGKRMTKGGGEPGSNPG
;
A
#
# COMPACT_ATOMS: atom_id res chain seq x y z
N MET A 1 -26.09 -25.71 -21.83
CA MET A 1 -25.16 -24.72 -21.26
C MET A 1 -24.85 -25.20 -19.86
N ALA A 2 -23.64 -25.74 -19.65
CA ALA A 2 -23.25 -26.30 -18.36
C ALA A 2 -23.14 -25.16 -17.34
N SER A 3 -23.90 -25.28 -16.25
CA SER A 3 -23.88 -24.38 -15.11
C SER A 3 -22.57 -24.58 -14.36
N ASP A 4 -21.48 -23.99 -14.84
CA ASP A 4 -20.20 -23.97 -14.12
C ASP A 4 -20.35 -22.97 -12.96
N SER A 5 -20.94 -23.43 -11.87
CA SER A 5 -20.94 -22.67 -10.63
C SER A 5 -19.51 -22.64 -10.11
N PRO A 6 -18.91 -21.46 -9.91
CA PRO A 6 -17.53 -21.39 -9.45
C PRO A 6 -17.42 -22.11 -8.10
N ALA A 7 -16.50 -23.08 -8.01
CA ALA A 7 -16.27 -23.80 -6.78
C ALA A 7 -15.89 -22.81 -5.68
N LEU A 8 -16.41 -22.98 -4.46
CA LEU A 8 -16.01 -22.15 -3.33
C LEU A 8 -14.74 -22.73 -2.71
N ILE A 9 -13.75 -21.86 -2.52
CA ILE A 9 -12.48 -22.16 -1.86
C ILE A 9 -12.41 -21.44 -0.52
N ARG A 10 -11.74 -22.06 0.45
CA ARG A 10 -11.49 -21.45 1.75
C ARG A 10 -10.09 -20.88 1.79
N VAL A 11 -10.00 -19.61 2.13
CA VAL A 11 -8.73 -18.89 2.27
C VAL A 11 -8.74 -18.09 3.56
N GLU A 12 -7.57 -17.70 4.02
CA GLU A 12 -7.42 -16.94 5.26
C GLU A 12 -6.78 -15.60 4.99
N VAL A 13 -7.35 -14.51 5.51
CA VAL A 13 -6.74 -13.18 5.48
C VAL A 13 -6.15 -12.88 6.85
N ALA A 14 -4.82 -12.80 6.90
CA ALA A 14 -4.05 -12.48 8.07
C ALA A 14 -3.51 -11.04 8.00
N TYR A 15 -3.72 -10.29 9.08
CA TYR A 15 -3.11 -8.99 9.31
C TYR A 15 -2.49 -8.96 10.70
N ALA A 16 -1.21 -8.61 10.76
CA ALA A 16 -0.46 -8.54 12.00
C ALA A 16 0.06 -7.11 12.23
N ARG A 17 -0.34 -6.54 13.37
CA ARG A 17 0.24 -5.35 13.99
C ARG A 17 1.07 -5.77 15.21
N PRO A 18 2.00 -4.93 15.69
CA PRO A 18 2.77 -5.20 16.90
C PRO A 18 1.91 -5.39 18.15
N ASP A 19 0.73 -4.79 18.16
CA ASP A 19 -0.21 -4.78 19.27
C ASP A 19 -1.38 -5.76 19.09
N ALA A 20 -1.64 -6.24 17.86
CA ALA A 20 -2.75 -7.13 17.58
C ALA A 20 -2.51 -7.98 16.33
N GLN A 21 -2.91 -9.25 16.37
CA GLN A 21 -2.94 -10.14 15.22
C GLN A 21 -4.38 -10.57 14.94
N LEU A 22 -4.80 -10.51 13.67
CA LEU A 22 -6.12 -10.97 13.25
C LEU A 22 -5.98 -11.90 12.04
N ILE A 23 -6.73 -13.00 12.07
CA ILE A 23 -6.88 -13.95 10.97
C ILE A 23 -8.36 -14.14 10.73
N ILE A 24 -8.83 -13.86 9.51
CA ILE A 24 -10.22 -13.96 9.11
C ILE A 24 -10.34 -15.04 8.04
N PRO A 25 -11.07 -16.15 8.28
CA PRO A 25 -11.40 -17.10 7.23
C PRO A 25 -12.40 -16.46 6.26
N VAL A 26 -12.15 -16.61 4.95
CA VAL A 26 -12.97 -16.08 3.87
C VAL A 26 -13.29 -17.21 2.90
N GLU A 27 -14.58 -17.35 2.56
CA GLU A 27 -15.02 -18.21 1.46
C GLU A 27 -15.07 -17.37 0.18
N ALA A 28 -14.18 -17.69 -0.75
CA ALA A 28 -14.05 -17.00 -2.02
C ALA A 28 -14.35 -17.95 -3.18
N THR A 29 -14.71 -17.42 -4.34
CA THR A 29 -14.83 -18.23 -5.55
C THR A 29 -13.46 -18.68 -6.04
N GLU A 30 -13.39 -19.87 -6.62
CA GLU A 30 -12.18 -20.36 -7.26
C GLU A 30 -11.72 -19.37 -8.35
N GLY A 31 -10.43 -19.04 -8.34
CA GLY A 31 -9.87 -18.00 -9.20
C GLY A 31 -10.07 -16.57 -8.70
N ALA A 32 -10.67 -16.36 -7.52
CA ALA A 32 -10.72 -15.05 -6.89
C ALA A 32 -9.30 -14.50 -6.70
N THR A 33 -9.15 -13.19 -6.84
CA THR A 33 -7.86 -12.53 -6.65
C THR A 33 -7.59 -12.22 -5.19
N LEU A 34 -6.32 -12.06 -4.84
CA LEU A 34 -5.87 -11.55 -3.53
C LEU A 34 -6.67 -10.31 -3.10
N GLU A 35 -6.88 -9.35 -4.01
CA GLU A 35 -7.68 -8.16 -3.74
C GLU A 35 -9.12 -8.49 -3.36
N GLN A 36 -9.79 -9.34 -4.14
CA GLN A 36 -11.18 -9.71 -3.89
C GLN A 36 -11.35 -10.39 -2.54
N VAL A 37 -10.44 -11.31 -2.18
CA VAL A 37 -10.44 -11.98 -0.88
C VAL A 37 -10.26 -10.99 0.27
N ILE A 38 -9.36 -10.02 0.13
CA ILE A 38 -9.14 -9.00 1.15
C ILE A 38 -10.38 -8.11 1.30
N ILE A 39 -11.02 -7.71 0.20
CA ILE A 39 -12.26 -6.93 0.26
C ILE A 39 -13.39 -7.75 0.93
N GLN A 40 -13.53 -9.03 0.58
CA GLN A 40 -14.52 -9.93 1.18
C GLN A 40 -14.31 -10.15 2.67
N SER A 41 -13.06 -10.17 3.13
CA SER A 41 -12.73 -10.28 4.56
C SER A 41 -13.22 -9.10 5.41
N ARG A 42 -13.55 -7.97 4.78
CA ARG A 42 -13.90 -6.71 5.44
C ARG A 42 -12.85 -6.26 6.47
N ILE A 43 -11.60 -6.67 6.30
CA ILE A 43 -10.53 -6.34 7.25
C ILE A 43 -10.27 -4.83 7.34
N GLN A 44 -10.57 -4.08 6.27
CA GLN A 44 -10.52 -2.61 6.24
C GLN A 44 -11.55 -1.96 7.17
N GLU A 45 -12.68 -2.62 7.46
CA GLU A 45 -13.65 -2.13 8.46
C GLU A 45 -13.10 -2.26 9.89
N ARG A 46 -12.23 -3.25 10.12
CA ARG A 46 -11.57 -3.48 11.42
C ARG A 46 -10.29 -2.65 11.57
N PHE A 47 -9.60 -2.42 10.46
CA PHE A 47 -8.34 -1.68 10.39
C PHE A 47 -8.39 -0.68 9.22
N PRO A 48 -8.98 0.50 9.43
CA PRO A 48 -9.12 1.53 8.39
C PRO A 48 -7.78 2.10 7.92
N GLU A 49 -6.68 1.82 8.63
CA GLU A 49 -5.31 2.15 8.21
C GLU A 49 -4.78 1.30 7.05
N ILE A 50 -5.43 0.16 6.74
CA ILE A 50 -5.02 -0.70 5.64
C ILE A 50 -5.37 -0.02 4.30
N ASN A 51 -4.34 0.37 3.55
CA ASN A 51 -4.51 0.85 2.18
C ASN A 51 -3.92 -0.15 1.18
N LEU A 52 -4.76 -0.84 0.41
CA LEU A 52 -4.33 -1.85 -0.57
C LEU A 52 -3.42 -1.30 -1.68
N ASN A 53 -3.52 -0.01 -1.99
CA ASN A 53 -2.66 0.60 -3.01
C ASN A 53 -1.19 0.70 -2.59
N THR A 54 -0.93 0.76 -1.29
CA THR A 54 0.42 0.94 -0.72
C THR A 54 0.89 -0.24 0.12
N ALA A 55 -0.05 -1.05 0.63
CA ALA A 55 0.25 -2.26 1.38
C ALA A 55 0.93 -3.30 0.47
N LYS A 56 1.96 -3.94 1.00
CA LYS A 56 2.50 -5.15 0.38
C LYS A 56 1.61 -6.31 0.81
N VAL A 57 1.26 -7.18 -0.12
CA VAL A 57 0.50 -8.40 0.18
C VAL A 57 1.28 -9.62 -0.25
N GLY A 58 1.04 -10.76 0.39
CA GLY A 58 1.67 -12.02 0.05
C GLY A 58 0.81 -13.22 0.38
N ILE A 59 1.24 -14.39 -0.09
CA ILE A 59 0.64 -15.68 0.26
C ILE A 59 1.72 -16.49 0.98
N PHE A 60 1.47 -16.94 2.21
CA PHE A 60 2.42 -17.71 3.04
C PHE A 60 3.86 -17.15 3.03
N GLY A 61 4.04 -15.88 3.40
CA GLY A 61 5.37 -15.25 3.42
C GLY A 61 5.94 -14.85 2.04
N LYS A 62 5.24 -15.13 0.94
CA LYS A 62 5.68 -14.79 -0.42
C LYS A 62 4.93 -13.59 -0.97
N ILE A 63 5.65 -12.46 -1.13
CA ILE A 63 5.10 -11.22 -1.72
C ILE A 63 4.52 -11.52 -3.10
N SER A 64 3.26 -11.13 -3.31
CA SER A 64 2.49 -11.38 -4.52
C SER A 64 1.71 -10.12 -4.93
N LYS A 65 1.23 -10.07 -6.17
CA LYS A 65 0.40 -8.94 -6.64
C LYS A 65 -1.07 -9.17 -6.26
N LEU A 66 -1.80 -8.08 -6.05
CA LEU A 66 -3.24 -8.10 -5.80
C LEU A 66 -4.08 -8.82 -6.87
N SER A 67 -3.57 -8.87 -8.11
CA SER A 67 -4.20 -9.56 -9.24
C SER A 67 -3.93 -11.07 -9.29
N VAL A 68 -3.11 -11.62 -8.39
CA VAL A 68 -2.80 -13.05 -8.39
C VAL A 68 -4.01 -13.82 -7.85
N PRO A 69 -4.45 -14.89 -8.53
CA PRO A 69 -5.54 -15.73 -8.05
C PRO A 69 -5.09 -16.55 -6.84
N VAL A 70 -5.96 -16.65 -5.84
CA VAL A 70 -5.78 -17.49 -4.66
C VAL A 70 -6.29 -18.91 -4.89
N ARG A 71 -5.78 -19.85 -4.10
CA ARG A 71 -6.18 -21.27 -4.10
C ARG A 71 -6.71 -21.67 -2.74
N ASN A 72 -7.45 -22.78 -2.71
CA ASN A 72 -7.95 -23.34 -1.46
C ASN A 72 -6.80 -23.62 -0.47
N GLY A 73 -6.95 -23.16 0.76
CA GLY A 73 -5.95 -23.25 1.82
C GLY A 73 -4.90 -22.13 1.81
N ASP A 74 -4.95 -21.19 0.86
CA ASP A 74 -4.01 -20.07 0.85
C ASP A 74 -4.25 -19.12 2.03
N ARG A 75 -3.15 -18.68 2.65
CA ARG A 75 -3.13 -17.61 3.64
C ARG A 75 -2.59 -16.32 3.03
N VAL A 76 -3.49 -15.37 2.82
CA VAL A 76 -3.23 -14.01 2.37
C VAL A 76 -2.73 -13.18 3.56
N GLU A 77 -1.52 -12.64 3.45
CA GLU A 77 -0.88 -11.82 4.48
C GLU A 77 -0.79 -10.37 4.00
N ILE A 78 -1.32 -9.44 4.80
CA ILE A 78 -1.26 -8.00 4.52
C ILE A 78 -0.12 -7.39 5.36
N TYR A 79 0.90 -6.86 4.69
CA TYR A 79 2.03 -6.17 5.31
C TYR A 79 1.81 -4.67 5.34
N ARG A 80 2.35 -4.03 6.39
CA ARG A 80 2.25 -2.57 6.57
C ARG A 80 3.06 -1.83 5.49
N PRO A 81 2.51 -0.73 4.92
CA PRO A 81 3.30 0.16 4.09
C PRO A 81 4.42 0.78 4.94
N LEU A 82 5.65 0.71 4.45
CA LEU A 82 6.72 1.56 4.98
C LEU A 82 6.36 2.99 4.59
N LEU A 83 6.23 3.85 5.59
CA LEU A 83 5.83 5.26 5.48
C LEU A 83 6.90 6.13 4.79
N ALA A 84 7.51 5.63 3.73
CA ALA A 84 8.46 6.35 2.91
C ALA A 84 7.74 6.71 1.60
N ASP A 85 6.94 7.79 1.64
CA ASP A 85 6.44 8.42 0.43
C ASP A 85 7.41 9.56 0.03
N PRO A 86 8.31 9.36 -0.95
CA PRO A 86 9.33 10.34 -1.32
C PRO A 86 8.79 11.39 -2.32
N LYS A 87 7.48 11.44 -2.58
CA LYS A 87 6.94 12.22 -3.70
C LYS A 87 6.51 13.65 -3.40
N GLN A 88 6.44 14.09 -2.14
CA GLN A 88 6.17 15.50 -1.84
C GLN A 88 7.42 16.39 -1.72
N VAL A 89 8.62 15.83 -1.60
CA VAL A 89 9.86 16.62 -1.45
C VAL A 89 10.35 17.21 -2.78
N ARG A 90 9.91 16.67 -3.92
CA ARG A 90 10.39 17.14 -5.24
C ARG A 90 9.71 18.39 -5.78
N LYS A 91 8.54 18.79 -5.27
CA LYS A 91 7.80 19.94 -5.83
C LYS A 91 8.03 21.26 -5.08
N GLN A 92 8.55 21.24 -3.85
CA GLN A 92 8.67 22.45 -3.03
C GLN A 92 9.97 23.25 -3.21
N ARG A 93 11.05 22.69 -3.80
CA ARG A 93 12.34 23.41 -3.91
C ARG A 93 12.52 24.28 -5.16
N ALA A 94 11.62 24.24 -6.14
CA ALA A 94 11.79 24.98 -7.39
C ALA A 94 11.13 26.38 -7.40
N ALA A 95 10.32 26.72 -6.39
CA ALA A 95 9.53 27.95 -6.39
C ALA A 95 10.18 29.13 -5.62
N GLU A 96 11.23 28.91 -4.84
CA GLU A 96 11.80 29.94 -3.95
C GLU A 96 13.01 30.70 -4.55
N GLY A 97 13.29 30.52 -5.84
CA GLY A 97 14.41 31.19 -6.52
C GLY A 97 14.04 32.46 -7.31
N LYS A 98 12.78 32.87 -7.35
CA LYS A 98 12.33 33.99 -8.20
C LYS A 98 11.48 35.00 -7.43
N ARG A 99 12.14 36.00 -6.84
CA ARG A 99 11.65 37.37 -6.51
C ARG A 99 12.82 38.13 -5.85
N MET A 100 13.72 38.71 -6.64
CA MET A 100 13.79 40.14 -6.99
C MET A 100 13.89 41.12 -5.80
N THR A 101 15.07 41.72 -5.62
CA THR A 101 15.31 43.19 -5.50
C THR A 101 16.85 43.38 -5.55
N LYS A 102 17.48 43.93 -6.60
CA LYS A 102 17.52 45.30 -7.17
C LYS A 102 18.13 46.36 -6.22
N GLY A 103 19.24 46.95 -6.68
CA GLY A 103 19.95 48.12 -6.15
C GLY A 103 21.24 47.73 -5.40
N GLY A 104 22.46 48.14 -5.74
CA GLY A 104 22.97 49.27 -6.53
C GLY A 104 24.04 50.01 -5.69
N GLY A 105 25.28 50.15 -6.19
CA GLY A 105 26.28 51.11 -5.67
C GLY A 105 27.60 50.53 -5.13
N GLU A 106 28.68 50.71 -5.89
CA GLU A 106 30.13 50.63 -5.54
C GLU A 106 30.58 51.76 -4.55
N PRO A 107 31.89 51.97 -4.22
CA PRO A 107 33.00 51.08 -3.80
C PRO A 107 33.79 51.66 -2.58
N GLY A 108 34.80 50.94 -2.03
CA GLY A 108 35.83 51.60 -1.18
C GLY A 108 36.66 50.74 -0.21
N SER A 109 37.93 50.48 -0.59
CA SER A 109 39.19 50.42 0.19
C SER A 109 39.19 50.18 1.71
N ASN A 110 39.98 49.20 2.20
CA ASN A 110 41.31 49.41 2.82
C ASN A 110 41.96 48.06 3.23
N PRO A 111 43.29 47.84 3.04
CA PRO A 111 43.99 46.70 3.60
C PRO A 111 44.58 47.05 4.99
N GLY A 112 44.72 46.04 5.84
CA GLY A 112 45.45 46.11 7.11
C GLY A 112 46.48 44.99 7.16
#